data_AF-A0AAV3XC16-F1
#
_entry.id   AF-A0AAV3XC16-F1
#
_cell.length_a   1.000
_cell.length_b   1.000
_cell.length_c   1.000
_cell.angle_alpha   90.00
_cell.angle_beta   90.00
_cell.angle_gamma   90.00
#
_symmetry.space_group_name_H-M   'P 1'
#
loop_
_entity.id
_entity.type
_entity.pdbx_description
1 polymer ?
#
loop_
_entity_poly.entity_id
_entity_poly.type
_entity_poly.pdbx_seq_one_letter_code
_entity_poly.pdbx_strand_id
1 'polypeptide(L)'
;MANPQPVSVRHGLPIHLVADNGQEVQISVNRPSLFMVQNLERVIPDWNLPVLWVAIVLQQARYQLAESTPHVEREKERLREKFMRFGFDVAFNLRDRGFLSDLIDPRTGYPLLSRPGEIRHDDTAVVKALLGFPVTTNQCSVLTHPSWGTAVYPSTLFASASPRIMKSVLKNVAVLHGWKLAKPAVELSIAAPGNR
;
A
#
# COMPACT_ATOMS: atom_id res chain seq x y z
N MET A 1 -18.60 21.64 -23.24
CA MET A 1 -18.33 20.18 -23.26
C MET A 1 -18.25 19.74 -21.81
N ALA A 2 -19.13 18.81 -21.41
CA ALA A 2 -19.25 18.39 -20.01
C ALA A 2 -17.99 17.64 -19.57
N ASN A 3 -17.39 18.07 -18.46
CA ASN A 3 -16.25 17.42 -17.85
C ASN A 3 -16.72 16.05 -17.31
N PRO A 4 -16.15 14.90 -17.74
CA PRO A 4 -16.54 13.62 -17.20
C PRO A 4 -16.21 13.57 -15.71
N GLN A 5 -17.24 13.41 -14.88
CA GLN A 5 -17.10 13.17 -13.45
C GLN A 5 -16.25 11.90 -13.24
N PRO A 6 -15.29 11.89 -12.29
CA PRO A 6 -14.49 10.71 -12.03
C PRO A 6 -15.42 9.58 -11.56
N VAL A 7 -15.46 8.52 -12.36
CA VAL A 7 -16.16 7.27 -12.02
C VAL A 7 -15.64 6.81 -10.67
N SER A 8 -16.51 6.81 -9.66
CA SER A 8 -16.17 6.40 -8.30
C SER A 8 -15.94 4.90 -8.31
N VAL A 9 -14.69 4.48 -8.49
CA VAL A 9 -14.29 3.08 -8.35
C VAL A 9 -14.57 2.70 -6.90
N ARG A 10 -15.50 1.76 -6.69
CA ARG A 10 -15.80 1.24 -5.34
C ARG A 10 -14.63 0.39 -4.87
N HIS A 11 -13.63 1.03 -4.27
CA HIS A 11 -12.56 0.35 -3.55
C HIS A 11 -13.16 -0.35 -2.33
N GLY A 12 -12.79 -1.62 -2.11
CA GLY A 12 -13.14 -2.27 -0.86
C GLY A 12 -12.51 -1.52 0.31
N LEU A 13 -13.21 -1.40 1.44
CA LEU A 13 -12.72 -0.66 2.61
C LEU A 13 -11.28 -1.06 2.97
N PRO A 14 -10.38 -0.08 3.14
CA PRO A 14 -9.02 -0.34 3.56
C PRO A 14 -8.97 -0.94 4.97
N ILE A 15 -7.92 -1.71 5.22
CA ILE A 15 -7.59 -2.23 6.54
C ILE A 15 -6.77 -1.15 7.25
N HIS A 16 -7.31 -0.62 8.34
CA HIS A 16 -6.61 0.33 9.20
C HIS A 16 -5.96 -0.42 10.36
N LEU A 17 -4.68 -0.14 10.56
CA LEU A 17 -3.84 -0.76 11.58
C LEU A 17 -3.07 0.33 12.33
N VAL A 18 -2.66 0.02 13.55
CA VAL A 18 -1.82 0.87 14.39
C VAL A 18 -0.67 0.04 14.93
N ALA A 19 0.56 0.51 14.76
CA ALA A 19 1.75 -0.09 15.34
C ALA A 19 1.88 0.28 16.83
N ASP A 20 2.69 -0.46 17.59
CA ASP A 20 2.87 -0.23 19.03
C ASP A 20 3.37 1.18 19.40
N ASN A 21 4.01 1.87 18.45
CA ASN A 21 4.49 3.24 18.63
C ASN A 21 3.47 4.32 18.19
N GLY A 22 2.21 3.93 17.95
CA GLY A 22 1.13 4.82 17.55
C GLY A 22 1.10 5.20 16.07
N GLN A 23 2.11 4.82 15.27
CA GLN A 23 2.09 5.09 13.83
C GLN A 23 1.03 4.22 13.14
N GLU A 24 0.24 4.83 12.28
CA GLU A 24 -0.80 4.15 11.52
C GLU A 24 -0.24 3.42 10.29
N VAL A 25 -0.91 2.34 9.91
CA VAL A 25 -0.68 1.63 8.65
C VAL A 25 -2.03 1.40 7.98
N GLN A 26 -2.12 1.76 6.70
CA GLN A 26 -3.30 1.55 5.88
C GLN A 26 -2.99 0.55 4.78
N ILE A 27 -3.76 -0.53 4.68
CA ILE A 27 -3.59 -1.54 3.63
C ILE A 27 -4.85 -1.62 2.79
N SER A 28 -4.71 -1.53 1.46
CA SER A 28 -5.82 -1.73 0.53
C SER A 28 -5.49 -2.82 -0.47
N VAL A 29 -6.52 -3.58 -0.89
CA VAL A 29 -6.37 -4.62 -1.93
C VAL A 29 -7.25 -4.23 -3.10
N ASN A 30 -6.63 -4.06 -4.26
CA ASN A 30 -7.21 -3.43 -5.43
C ASN A 30 -7.00 -4.29 -6.67
N ARG A 31 -7.91 -4.19 -7.63
CA ARG A 31 -7.63 -4.65 -8.99
C ARG A 31 -6.54 -3.77 -9.60
N PRO A 32 -5.64 -4.32 -10.42
CA PRO A 32 -4.67 -3.50 -11.14
C PRO A 32 -5.40 -2.51 -12.06
N SER A 33 -4.86 -1.30 -12.19
CA SER A 33 -5.35 -0.33 -13.18
C SER A 33 -4.90 -0.76 -14.59
N LEU A 34 -5.53 -0.20 -15.62
CA LEU A 34 -5.12 -0.47 -17.01
C LEU A 34 -3.63 -0.16 -17.24
N PHE A 35 -3.14 0.95 -16.66
CA PHE A 35 -1.73 1.32 -16.67
C PHE A 35 -0.82 0.21 -16.13
N MET A 36 -1.22 -0.44 -15.02
CA MET A 36 -0.43 -1.52 -14.44
C MET A 36 -0.47 -2.77 -15.30
N VAL A 37 -1.64 -3.15 -15.81
CA VAL A 37 -1.79 -4.32 -16.68
C VAL A 37 -0.91 -4.19 -17.92
N GLN A 38 -0.88 -3.01 -18.54
CA GLN A 38 -0.07 -2.74 -19.74
C GLN A 38 1.44 -2.76 -19.49
N ASN A 39 1.87 -2.62 -18.25
CA ASN A 39 3.29 -2.53 -17.88
C ASN A 39 3.77 -3.71 -17.03
N LEU A 40 2.89 -4.63 -16.62
CA LEU A 40 3.20 -5.70 -15.68
C LEU A 40 4.34 -6.58 -16.19
N GLU A 41 4.30 -7.04 -17.45
CA GLU A 41 5.35 -7.88 -18.04
C GLU A 41 6.70 -7.15 -18.11
N ARG A 42 6.68 -5.82 -18.22
CA ARG A 42 7.90 -5.01 -18.24
C ARG A 42 8.48 -4.78 -16.84
N VAL A 43 7.68 -4.96 -15.79
CA VAL A 43 8.12 -4.89 -14.37
C VAL A 43 8.50 -6.28 -13.85
N ILE A 44 7.66 -7.28 -14.11
CA ILE A 44 7.77 -8.67 -13.66
C ILE A 44 7.50 -9.61 -14.85
N PRO A 45 8.51 -9.89 -15.70
CA PRO A 45 8.34 -10.68 -16.92
C PRO A 45 7.84 -12.12 -16.68
N ASP A 46 8.07 -12.67 -15.49
CA ASP A 46 7.71 -14.05 -15.15
C ASP A 46 6.19 -14.23 -14.92
N TRP A 47 5.41 -13.14 -14.90
CA TRP A 47 4.01 -13.16 -14.49
C TRP A 47 3.08 -13.02 -15.70
N ASN A 48 2.68 -14.17 -16.25
CA ASN A 48 1.56 -14.25 -17.19
C ASN A 48 0.33 -14.83 -16.48
N LEU A 49 -0.45 -13.96 -15.84
CA LEU A 49 -1.57 -14.35 -14.99
C LEU A 49 -2.91 -13.84 -15.53
N PRO A 50 -3.98 -14.67 -15.56
CA PRO A 50 -5.31 -14.21 -15.95
C PRO A 50 -5.95 -13.30 -14.90
N VAL A 51 -5.56 -13.43 -13.62
CA VAL A 51 -6.06 -12.62 -12.51
C VAL A 51 -4.91 -12.21 -11.60
N LEU A 52 -4.81 -10.90 -11.36
CA LEU A 52 -3.83 -10.29 -10.47
C LEU A 52 -4.54 -9.33 -9.50
N TRP A 53 -4.03 -9.27 -8.27
CA TRP A 53 -4.43 -8.29 -7.26
C TRP A 53 -3.21 -7.56 -6.71
N VAL A 54 -3.44 -6.30 -6.37
CA VAL A 54 -2.41 -5.38 -5.88
C VAL A 54 -2.76 -5.00 -4.45
N ALA A 55 -1.86 -5.26 -3.51
CA ALA A 55 -1.96 -4.74 -2.16
C ALA A 55 -1.05 -3.52 -2.02
N ILE A 56 -1.65 -2.37 -1.73
CA ILE A 56 -0.94 -1.15 -1.37
C ILE A 56 -0.85 -1.10 0.15
N VAL A 57 0.37 -0.96 0.67
CA VAL A 57 0.68 -0.74 2.08
C VAL A 57 1.18 0.68 2.24
N LEU A 58 0.46 1.50 2.98
CA LEU A 58 0.86 2.86 3.33
C LEU A 58 1.23 2.91 4.79
N GLN A 59 2.47 3.29 5.09
CA GLN A 59 2.93 3.45 6.46
C GLN A 59 3.04 4.94 6.78
N GLN A 60 2.43 5.37 7.88
CA GLN A 60 2.61 6.72 8.39
C GLN A 60 4.04 6.90 8.87
N ALA A 61 4.72 7.94 8.39
CA ALA A 61 6.05 8.31 8.83
C ALA A 61 6.01 9.23 10.06
N ARG A 62 7.14 9.33 10.77
CA ARG A 62 7.28 10.25 11.92
C ARG A 62 7.27 11.72 11.52
N TYR A 63 7.59 12.01 10.26
CA TYR A 63 7.73 13.35 9.72
C TYR A 63 7.45 13.35 8.22
N GLN A 64 7.27 14.55 7.67
CA GLN A 64 7.06 14.78 6.25
C GLN A 64 8.26 14.25 5.44
N LEU A 65 8.02 13.43 4.42
CA LEU A 65 9.06 12.76 3.64
C LEU A 65 9.41 13.48 2.32
N ALA A 66 8.87 14.69 2.11
CA ALA A 66 9.06 15.47 0.90
C ALA A 66 10.52 15.93 0.68
N GLU A 67 11.27 16.16 1.76
CA GLU A 67 12.65 16.65 1.71
C GLU A 67 13.68 15.51 1.74
N SER A 68 14.82 15.69 1.08
CA SER A 68 15.95 14.76 1.15
C SER A 68 16.94 15.21 2.21
N THR A 69 16.73 14.77 3.45
CA THR A 69 17.63 15.02 4.59
C THR A 69 18.12 13.70 5.18
N PRO A 70 19.29 13.67 5.88
CA PRO A 70 19.78 12.43 6.48
C PRO A 70 18.80 11.77 7.45
N HIS A 71 17.99 12.57 8.16
CA HIS A 71 16.96 12.02 9.03
C HIS A 71 15.79 11.44 8.20
N VAL A 72 15.39 12.11 7.10
CA VAL A 72 14.35 11.59 6.19
C VAL A 72 14.76 10.25 5.60
N GLU A 73 15.98 10.14 5.10
CA GLU A 73 16.48 8.90 4.52
C GLU A 73 16.56 7.76 5.54
N ARG A 74 16.93 8.05 6.81
CA ARG A 74 16.89 7.04 7.88
C ARG A 74 15.48 6.54 8.19
N GLU A 75 14.46 7.39 8.14
CA GLU A 75 13.08 6.96 8.32
C GLU A 75 12.55 6.18 7.14
N LYS A 76 12.88 6.60 5.90
CA LYS A 76 12.56 5.84 4.70
C LYS A 76 13.15 4.43 4.79
N GLU A 77 14.41 4.29 5.17
CA GLU A 77 15.02 2.96 5.35
C GLU A 77 14.36 2.18 6.48
N ARG A 78 14.05 2.80 7.63
CA ARG A 78 13.32 2.15 8.73
C ARG A 78 11.92 1.66 8.31
N LEU A 79 11.20 2.44 7.50
CA LEU A 79 9.88 2.08 6.99
C LEU A 79 9.99 0.96 5.95
N ARG A 80 10.94 1.07 5.03
CA ARG A 80 11.31 0.04 4.07
C ARG A 80 11.62 -1.28 4.75
N GLU A 81 12.52 -1.32 5.74
CA GLU A 81 12.86 -2.55 6.48
C GLU A 81 11.62 -3.20 7.11
N LYS A 82 10.72 -2.40 7.70
CA LYS A 82 9.45 -2.90 8.25
C LYS A 82 8.57 -3.52 7.16
N PHE A 83 8.40 -2.82 6.04
CA PHE A 83 7.64 -3.34 4.91
C PHE A 83 8.25 -4.63 4.36
N MET A 84 9.57 -4.69 4.20
CA MET A 84 10.25 -5.87 3.66
C MET A 84 10.00 -7.11 4.52
N ARG A 85 10.16 -7.00 5.85
CA ARG A 85 9.88 -8.11 6.78
C ARG A 85 8.42 -8.57 6.70
N PHE A 86 7.48 -7.62 6.75
CA PHE A 86 6.05 -7.92 6.62
C PHE A 86 5.70 -8.53 5.25
N GLY A 87 6.22 -7.95 4.17
CA GLY A 87 5.92 -8.31 2.80
C GLY A 87 6.47 -9.68 2.41
N PHE A 88 7.66 -10.06 2.89
CA PHE A 88 8.18 -11.41 2.71
C PHE A 88 7.28 -12.44 3.38
N ASP A 89 6.87 -12.22 4.62
CA ASP A 89 5.99 -13.15 5.32
C ASP A 89 4.63 -13.29 4.63
N VAL A 90 4.06 -12.18 4.13
CA VAL A 90 2.84 -12.22 3.30
C VAL A 90 3.06 -13.02 2.03
N ALA A 91 4.15 -12.75 1.31
CA ALA A 91 4.43 -13.41 0.04
C ALA A 91 4.69 -14.92 0.23
N PHE A 92 5.50 -15.33 1.21
CA PHE A 92 5.72 -16.74 1.49
C PHE A 92 4.44 -17.44 1.96
N ASN A 93 3.65 -16.80 2.82
CA ASN A 93 2.37 -17.37 3.26
C ASN A 93 1.38 -17.59 2.10
N LEU A 94 1.42 -16.75 1.06
CA LEU A 94 0.62 -16.94 -0.16
C LEU A 94 1.19 -18.03 -1.06
N ARG A 95 2.53 -18.08 -1.24
CA ARG A 95 3.23 -19.11 -2.03
C ARG A 95 3.03 -20.51 -1.45
N ASP A 96 3.09 -20.65 -0.13
CA ASP A 96 2.84 -21.92 0.57
C ASP A 96 1.41 -22.46 0.33
N ARG A 97 0.48 -21.58 -0.04
CA ARG A 97 -0.91 -21.92 -0.41
C ARG A 97 -1.10 -22.11 -1.93
N GLY A 98 -0.02 -22.09 -2.71
CA GLY A 98 -0.03 -22.26 -4.16
C GLY A 98 -0.32 -21.00 -4.97
N PHE A 99 -0.30 -19.80 -4.36
CA PHE A 99 -0.50 -18.55 -5.08
C PHE A 99 0.84 -17.93 -5.48
N LEU A 100 0.96 -17.46 -6.73
CA LEU A 100 2.03 -16.53 -7.07
C LEU A 100 1.86 -15.23 -6.28
N SER A 101 2.96 -14.76 -5.69
CA SER A 101 3.02 -13.48 -4.99
C SER A 101 4.45 -12.90 -5.03
N ASP A 102 4.55 -11.57 -5.04
CA ASP A 102 5.81 -10.83 -4.97
C ASP A 102 5.61 -9.50 -4.25
N LEU A 103 6.70 -8.88 -3.83
CA LEU A 103 6.78 -7.56 -3.25
C LEU A 103 7.80 -6.74 -4.04
N ILE A 104 7.52 -5.46 -4.21
CA ILE A 104 8.47 -4.53 -4.81
C ILE A 104 9.31 -3.92 -3.71
N ASP A 105 10.64 -3.88 -3.90
CA ASP A 105 11.49 -3.05 -3.06
C ASP A 105 11.18 -1.56 -3.35
N PRO A 106 10.58 -0.80 -2.40
CA PRO A 106 10.15 0.57 -2.68
C PRO A 106 11.30 1.53 -3.00
N ARG A 107 12.54 1.18 -2.66
CA ARG A 107 13.73 1.97 -2.99
C ARG A 107 14.22 1.76 -4.41
N THR A 108 14.11 0.54 -4.94
CA THR A 108 14.68 0.20 -6.25
C THR A 108 13.63 0.06 -7.34
N GLY A 109 12.37 -0.19 -6.97
CA GLY A 109 11.27 -0.45 -7.89
C GLY A 109 11.31 -1.85 -8.52
N TYR A 110 12.15 -2.76 -8.02
CA TYR A 110 12.26 -4.12 -8.56
C TYR A 110 11.50 -5.15 -7.72
N PRO A 111 10.97 -6.22 -8.36
CA PRO A 111 10.47 -7.39 -7.64
C PRO A 111 11.61 -8.05 -6.85
N LEU A 112 11.24 -8.67 -5.72
CA LEU A 112 12.20 -9.27 -4.80
C LEU A 112 12.25 -10.79 -4.90
N LEU A 113 11.22 -11.41 -5.44
CA LEU A 113 11.12 -12.87 -5.56
C LEU A 113 11.03 -13.37 -7.00
N SER A 114 10.77 -12.49 -7.97
CA SER A 114 10.77 -12.75 -9.41
C SER A 114 11.91 -11.99 -10.10
N ARG A 115 12.19 -12.36 -11.35
CA ARG A 115 13.19 -11.67 -12.16
C ARG A 115 12.76 -10.22 -12.41
N PRO A 116 13.67 -9.23 -12.26
CA PRO A 116 13.36 -7.85 -12.62
C PRO A 116 13.19 -7.71 -14.13
N GLY A 117 12.20 -6.91 -14.53
CA GLY A 117 11.97 -6.55 -15.92
C GLY A 117 12.77 -5.33 -16.39
N GLU A 118 12.36 -4.80 -17.54
CA GLU A 118 12.99 -3.66 -18.22
C GLU A 118 12.75 -2.33 -17.52
N ILE A 119 11.62 -2.19 -16.82
CA ILE A 119 11.24 -0.95 -16.14
C ILE A 119 11.06 -1.17 -14.64
N ARG A 120 11.25 -0.08 -13.91
CA ARG A 120 11.02 -0.04 -12.47
C ARG A 120 9.55 0.22 -12.17
N HIS A 121 9.04 -0.42 -11.13
CA HIS A 121 7.77 -0.07 -10.51
C HIS A 121 7.89 1.25 -9.74
N ASP A 122 6.85 2.07 -9.82
CA ASP A 122 6.73 3.32 -9.06
C ASP A 122 5.51 3.24 -8.14
N ASP A 123 5.78 3.09 -6.84
CA ASP A 123 4.73 3.01 -5.81
C ASP A 123 3.86 4.27 -5.76
N THR A 124 4.43 5.46 -5.99
CA THR A 124 3.66 6.71 -5.99
C THR A 124 2.72 6.79 -7.18
N ALA A 125 3.17 6.36 -8.36
CA ALA A 125 2.33 6.29 -9.56
C ALA A 125 1.19 5.28 -9.38
N VAL A 126 1.46 4.13 -8.74
CA VAL A 126 0.45 3.11 -8.44
C VAL A 126 -0.57 3.61 -7.43
N VAL A 127 -0.14 4.29 -6.36
CA VAL A 127 -1.06 4.89 -5.40
C VAL A 127 -1.92 5.98 -6.05
N LYS A 128 -1.35 6.82 -6.92
CA LYS A 128 -2.12 7.80 -7.70
C LYS A 128 -3.17 7.12 -8.57
N ALA A 129 -2.78 6.08 -9.30
CA ALA A 129 -3.66 5.38 -10.25
C ALA A 129 -4.77 4.58 -9.56
N LEU A 130 -4.49 4.01 -8.38
CA LEU A 130 -5.42 3.12 -7.67
C LEU A 130 -6.20 3.80 -6.55
N LEU A 131 -5.64 4.80 -5.86
CA LEU A 131 -6.29 5.47 -4.72
C LEU A 131 -6.61 6.94 -5.00
N GLY A 132 -6.15 7.50 -6.12
CA GLY A 132 -6.41 8.88 -6.50
C GLY A 132 -5.67 9.93 -5.65
N PHE A 133 -4.68 9.52 -4.87
CA PHE A 133 -3.96 10.45 -4.00
C PHE A 133 -3.07 11.40 -4.82
N PRO A 134 -3.00 12.69 -4.44
CA PRO A 134 -2.15 13.65 -5.14
C PRO A 134 -0.68 13.23 -5.09
N VAL A 135 -0.01 13.35 -6.23
CA VAL A 135 1.45 13.21 -6.34
C VAL A 135 1.99 14.46 -7.00
N THR A 136 2.93 15.12 -6.33
CA THR A 136 3.67 16.25 -6.86
C THR A 136 5.00 15.75 -7.40
N THR A 137 5.28 16.02 -8.68
CA THR A 137 6.53 15.62 -9.34
C THR A 137 7.48 16.81 -9.37
N ASN A 138 8.44 16.85 -8.44
CA ASN A 138 9.58 17.77 -8.49
C ASN A 138 10.84 16.95 -8.85
N GLN A 139 11.95 17.13 -8.13
CA GLN A 139 13.14 16.27 -8.24
C GLN A 139 12.86 14.82 -7.77
N CYS A 140 11.80 14.61 -6.99
CA CYS A 140 11.26 13.31 -6.58
C CYS A 140 9.72 13.35 -6.64
N SER A 141 9.09 12.20 -6.89
CA SER A 141 7.63 12.05 -6.77
C SER A 141 7.23 12.01 -5.30
N VAL A 142 6.46 13.00 -4.85
CA VAL A 142 6.01 13.11 -3.46
C VAL A 142 4.51 12.84 -3.39
N LEU A 143 4.15 11.77 -2.68
CA LEU A 143 2.78 11.38 -2.41
C LEU A 143 2.20 12.19 -1.24
N THR A 144 0.94 12.64 -1.36
CA THR A 144 0.20 13.32 -0.28
C THR A 144 -0.99 12.48 0.17
N HIS A 145 -0.91 11.93 1.39
CA HIS A 145 -2.00 11.22 2.05
C HIS A 145 -3.03 12.22 2.62
N PRO A 146 -4.35 11.95 2.52
CA PRO A 146 -5.39 12.85 3.02
C PRO A 146 -5.28 13.23 4.51
N SER A 147 -4.78 12.30 5.34
CA SER A 147 -4.67 12.51 6.80
C SER A 147 -3.24 12.71 7.29
N TRP A 148 -2.23 12.30 6.51
CA TRP A 148 -0.83 12.30 6.96
C TRP A 148 0.04 13.32 6.20
N GLY A 149 -0.53 14.00 5.20
CA GLY A 149 0.24 14.85 4.29
C GLY A 149 1.30 14.01 3.56
N THR A 150 2.51 14.52 3.46
CA THR A 150 3.66 13.80 2.86
C THR A 150 4.39 12.89 3.86
N ALA A 151 3.88 12.73 5.09
CA ALA A 151 4.38 11.75 6.06
C ALA A 151 3.84 10.35 5.77
N VAL A 152 3.99 9.88 4.53
CA VAL A 152 3.49 8.59 4.06
C VAL A 152 4.55 7.88 3.23
N TYR A 153 4.79 6.61 3.53
CA TYR A 153 5.69 5.75 2.77
C TYR A 153 4.88 4.64 2.08
N PRO A 154 4.73 4.69 0.73
CA PRO A 154 3.97 3.71 -0.02
C PRO A 154 4.81 2.49 -0.37
N SER A 155 4.17 1.32 -0.44
CA SER A 155 4.80 0.06 -0.85
C SER A 155 3.77 -0.88 -1.48
N THR A 156 4.20 -1.73 -2.42
CA THR A 156 3.31 -2.59 -3.20
C THR A 156 3.67 -4.06 -3.11
N LEU A 157 2.62 -4.89 -2.97
CA LEU A 157 2.63 -6.34 -3.10
C LEU A 157 1.70 -6.76 -4.24
N PHE A 158 2.08 -7.82 -4.94
CA PHE A 158 1.32 -8.44 -6.02
C PHE A 158 0.97 -9.87 -5.63
N ALA A 159 -0.23 -10.34 -5.98
CA ALA A 159 -0.58 -11.74 -5.87
C ALA A 159 -1.69 -12.19 -6.82
N SER A 160 -1.66 -13.47 -7.19
CA SER A 160 -2.73 -14.18 -7.92
C SER A 160 -3.93 -14.54 -7.02
N ALA A 161 -3.76 -14.48 -5.70
CA ALA A 161 -4.79 -14.84 -4.74
C ALA A 161 -6.00 -13.88 -4.80
N SER A 162 -7.20 -14.40 -4.53
CA SER A 162 -8.41 -13.57 -4.46
C SER A 162 -8.30 -12.50 -3.35
N PRO A 163 -9.07 -11.39 -3.43
CA PRO A 163 -9.02 -10.32 -2.43
C PRO A 163 -9.34 -10.80 -1.02
N ARG A 164 -10.25 -11.79 -0.91
CA ARG A 164 -10.65 -12.37 0.37
C ARG A 164 -9.45 -13.06 1.02
N ILE A 165 -8.71 -13.85 0.26
CA ILE A 165 -7.52 -14.56 0.74
C ILE A 165 -6.41 -13.55 1.06
N MET A 166 -6.11 -12.62 0.17
CA MET A 166 -5.11 -11.58 0.42
C MET A 166 -5.42 -10.79 1.69
N LYS A 167 -6.65 -10.28 1.85
CA LYS A 167 -7.03 -9.54 3.07
C LYS A 167 -6.89 -10.39 4.33
N SER A 168 -7.19 -11.69 4.26
CA SER A 168 -7.00 -12.59 5.40
C SER A 168 -5.53 -12.74 5.76
N VAL A 169 -4.66 -12.99 4.78
CA VAL A 169 -3.21 -13.15 5.00
C VAL A 169 -2.60 -11.84 5.52
N LEU A 170 -2.90 -10.71 4.87
CA LEU A 170 -2.43 -9.39 5.26
C LEU A 170 -2.78 -9.06 6.73
N LYS A 171 -4.03 -9.34 7.16
CA LYS A 171 -4.44 -9.12 8.56
C LYS A 171 -3.69 -10.02 9.53
N ASN A 172 -3.57 -11.31 9.21
CA ASN A 172 -2.93 -12.28 10.10
C ASN A 172 -1.44 -11.96 10.26
N VAL A 173 -0.74 -11.69 9.15
CA VAL A 173 0.68 -11.32 9.19
C VAL A 173 0.87 -9.96 9.86
N ALA A 174 0.00 -8.98 9.64
CA ALA A 174 0.10 -7.67 10.29
C ALA A 174 0.16 -7.80 11.82
N VAL A 175 -0.66 -8.67 12.41
CA VAL A 175 -0.65 -8.93 13.86
C VAL A 175 0.69 -9.50 14.34
N LEU A 176 1.31 -10.39 13.56
CA LEU A 176 2.63 -10.95 13.88
C LEU A 176 3.74 -9.88 13.86
N HIS A 177 3.55 -8.81 13.08
CA HIS A 177 4.46 -7.66 12.97
C HIS A 177 4.11 -6.52 13.93
N GLY A 178 3.27 -6.77 14.95
CA GLY A 178 2.88 -5.77 15.95
C GLY A 178 1.94 -4.68 15.42
N TRP A 179 1.27 -4.92 14.29
CA TRP A 179 0.24 -4.04 13.75
C TRP A 179 -1.15 -4.54 14.19
N LYS A 180 -1.79 -3.76 15.05
CA LYS A 180 -3.11 -4.08 15.61
C LYS A 180 -4.19 -3.45 14.75
N LEU A 181 -5.31 -4.15 14.54
CA LEU A 181 -6.47 -3.55 13.87
C LEU A 181 -6.94 -2.32 14.65
N ALA A 182 -7.04 -1.19 13.95
CA ALA A 182 -7.63 0.01 14.51
C ALA A 182 -9.08 -0.30 14.90
N LYS A 183 -9.49 0.13 16.10
CA LYS A 183 -10.91 0.07 16.47
C LYS A 183 -11.68 0.93 15.46
N PRO A 184 -12.82 0.45 14.92
CA PRO A 184 -13.66 1.31 14.09
C PRO A 184 -14.03 2.55 14.90
N ALA A 185 -13.89 3.73 14.30
CA ALA A 185 -14.31 4.99 14.88
C ALA A 185 -15.85 5.07 14.88
N VAL A 186 -16.50 4.30 15.75
CA VAL A 186 -17.92 4.45 16.07
C VAL A 186 -18.09 4.21 17.57
N GLU A 187 -17.97 5.30 18.33
CA GLU A 187 -18.85 5.67 19.45
C GLU A 187 -18.34 7.00 20.04
N LEU A 188 -18.69 8.09 19.37
CA LEU A 188 -18.69 9.42 19.98
C LEU A 188 -19.88 10.17 19.39
N SER A 189 -20.74 10.65 20.29
CA SER A 189 -21.98 11.42 20.08
C SER A 189 -23.31 10.65 19.87
N ILE A 190 -23.83 10.06 20.94
CA ILE A 190 -25.16 10.49 21.41
C ILE A 190 -25.02 10.89 22.88
N ALA A 191 -24.38 12.02 23.11
CA ALA A 191 -24.72 12.85 24.24
C ALA A 191 -25.43 14.06 23.65
N ALA A 192 -26.76 14.03 23.64
CA ALA A 192 -27.57 15.22 23.44
C ALA A 192 -28.48 15.41 24.67
N PRO A 193 -28.77 16.66 25.02
CA PRO A 193 -29.00 17.07 26.40
C PRO A 193 -30.48 17.14 26.78
N GLY A 194 -30.75 16.91 28.07
CA GLY A 194 -31.87 17.51 28.80
C GLY A 194 -33.20 16.74 28.79
N ASN A 195 -33.73 16.49 29.99
CA ASN A 195 -34.95 17.19 30.40
C ASN A 195 -35.15 17.12 31.92
N ARG A 196 -35.31 18.33 32.51
CA ARG A 196 -35.96 18.73 33.77
C ARG A 196 -35.87 17.82 35.00
#